data_AF-A0A948M759-F1
#
_entry.id   AF-A0A948M759-F1
#
_cell.length_a   1.000
_cell.length_b   1.000
_cell.length_c   1.000
_cell.angle_alpha   90.00
_cell.angle_beta   90.00
_cell.angle_gamma   90.00
#
_symmetry.space_group_name_H-M   'P 1'
#
loop_
_entity.id
_entity.type
_entity.pdbx_description
1 polymer ?
#
loop_
_entity_poly.entity_id
_entity_poly.type
_entity_poly.pdbx_seq_one_letter_code
_entity_poly.pdbx_strand_id
1 'polypeptide(L)'
;MKKKYFKAYLLLAYLFYLYSVLPLMPGACAQEENLTFQYKVLEKENEKLYEMLNEAKQEIEQFKLAPLIQASNPETQALKLRIKQLENESRLNRELSQQLSGEKGILEGQQKQSSSQIKELHNQRLALEKQNQSLSQQVVDLNSQYNKLSVDLSKLQTASGQDQRDNLVLILQERQNEIQKLRKELSEIRGKQRDLVDKIEQIGNQSDQRLKKLTQDLTVINQERERLIAQVRDMDRQNRELSDSLQGVLKELSSTEDLKNKLSMELEEKNTNPEVSAQNNVLTANLKRENERIKDEYSKLSQSIGSLRLEKKALEEQYSQVVSSLQGMDSLSKENGFLKEQLEYSNIQKSKEIEAIKKEYENKLAQLGAQLIQLHDRLAYADEQKDEQLQKNNLEKSQDIAKLERQIDENKNRSLDYMKQLEALNAQFTQLKSQREKELTQLQSQNDELNVQLRDLNSQRNVLVRQNQVLAQKYQNVQEYYDKLNSEINQTKEQSAEYARQREEWVGQLKNLDSQLASLRQQTDASEKSRKILEDENTAIKSERKNLADKLKVYEESLAQLKIQKDAQQAQKDAELKSLSDKLASTQKDLSGSQDLISRLNQDKDTL
;
A
#
# COMPACT_ATOMS: atom_id res chain seq x y z
N MET A 1 -56.01 -20.57 1.69
CA MET A 1 -57.45 -20.22 1.57
C MET A 1 -58.39 -20.87 2.60
N LYS A 2 -58.11 -22.05 3.17
CA LYS A 2 -59.04 -22.74 4.11
C LYS A 2 -59.23 -22.12 5.52
N LYS A 3 -58.41 -21.15 5.95
CA LYS A 3 -58.57 -20.48 7.28
C LYS A 3 -59.48 -19.23 7.28
N LYS A 4 -59.72 -18.59 6.13
CA LYS A 4 -60.55 -17.37 6.05
C LYS A 4 -62.06 -17.66 6.03
N TYR A 5 -62.48 -18.84 5.56
CA TYR A 5 -63.89 -19.23 5.52
C TYR A 5 -64.44 -19.73 6.87
N PHE A 6 -63.58 -20.18 7.79
CA PHE A 6 -64.02 -20.71 9.10
C PHE A 6 -64.55 -19.60 10.03
N LYS A 7 -63.97 -18.39 9.97
CA LYS A 7 -64.45 -17.24 10.76
C LYS A 7 -65.79 -16.69 10.26
N ALA A 8 -66.04 -16.71 8.94
CA ALA A 8 -67.31 -16.29 8.37
C ALA A 8 -68.45 -17.25 8.73
N TYR A 9 -68.15 -18.56 8.77
CA TYR A 9 -69.14 -19.59 9.15
C TYR A 9 -69.54 -19.50 10.64
N LEU A 10 -68.59 -19.20 11.54
CA LEU A 10 -68.87 -18.98 12.96
C LEU A 10 -69.72 -17.73 13.21
N LEU A 11 -69.52 -16.66 12.42
CA LEU A 11 -70.30 -15.42 12.51
C LEU A 11 -71.74 -15.62 12.01
N LEU A 12 -71.92 -16.37 10.91
CA LEU A 12 -73.25 -16.74 10.40
C LEU A 12 -74.00 -17.65 11.37
N ALA A 13 -73.33 -18.61 12.01
CA ALA A 13 -73.94 -19.46 13.03
C ALA A 13 -74.36 -18.67 14.27
N TYR A 14 -73.58 -17.65 14.68
CA TYR A 14 -73.90 -16.80 15.83
C TYR A 14 -75.09 -15.85 15.54
N LEU A 15 -75.18 -15.32 14.33
CA LEU A 15 -76.32 -14.50 13.89
C LEU A 15 -77.61 -15.33 13.76
N PHE A 16 -77.52 -16.58 13.30
CA PHE A 16 -78.68 -17.49 13.24
C PHE A 16 -79.18 -17.88 14.64
N TYR A 17 -78.27 -17.99 15.62
CA TYR A 17 -78.62 -18.24 17.02
C TYR A 17 -79.31 -17.03 17.69
N LEU A 18 -78.87 -15.81 17.38
CA LEU A 18 -79.52 -14.58 17.85
C LEU A 18 -80.90 -14.36 17.22
N TYR A 19 -81.10 -14.74 15.96
CA TYR A 19 -82.38 -14.56 15.25
C TYR A 19 -83.45 -15.61 15.60
N SER A 20 -83.05 -16.75 16.18
CA SER A 20 -83.98 -17.83 16.56
C SER A 20 -84.42 -17.78 18.03
N VAL A 21 -83.75 -16.99 18.88
CA VAL A 21 -84.01 -16.94 20.34
C VAL A 21 -84.77 -15.67 20.79
N LEU A 22 -84.98 -14.67 19.93
CA LEU A 22 -85.81 -13.50 20.24
C LEU A 22 -87.07 -13.45 19.36
N PRO A 23 -88.15 -14.15 19.75
CA PRO A 23 -89.42 -13.44 19.81
C PRO A 23 -90.32 -13.94 20.96
N LEU A 24 -89.98 -13.64 22.21
CA LEU A 24 -90.93 -13.71 23.33
C LEU A 24 -90.59 -12.66 24.40
N MET A 25 -90.75 -11.37 24.08
CA MET A 25 -90.88 -10.30 25.08
C MET A 25 -91.65 -9.10 24.48
N PRO A 26 -92.79 -8.69 25.05
CA PRO A 26 -93.56 -7.53 24.61
C PRO A 26 -92.92 -6.24 25.18
N GLY A 27 -92.08 -5.61 24.37
CA GLY A 27 -91.47 -4.29 24.66
C GLY A 27 -90.87 -3.63 23.41
N ALA A 28 -91.27 -4.05 22.22
CA ALA A 28 -90.49 -3.90 20.99
C ALA A 28 -90.68 -2.58 20.20
N CYS A 29 -91.54 -1.65 20.62
CA CYS A 29 -91.78 -0.43 19.81
C CYS A 29 -90.75 0.70 20.03
N ALA A 30 -89.90 0.64 21.06
CA ALA A 30 -88.87 1.68 21.31
C ALA A 30 -87.43 1.22 20.97
N GLN A 31 -87.21 -0.09 20.77
CA GLN A 31 -85.92 -0.63 20.35
C GLN A 31 -85.79 -0.76 18.83
N GLU A 32 -86.88 -0.90 18.08
CA GLU A 32 -86.85 -0.95 16.62
C GLU A 32 -86.37 0.36 15.98
N GLU A 33 -86.77 1.53 16.48
CA GLU A 33 -86.30 2.81 15.94
C GLU A 33 -84.80 3.03 16.21
N ASN A 34 -84.30 2.57 17.36
CA ASN A 34 -82.87 2.67 17.70
C ASN A 34 -82.03 1.69 16.86
N LEU A 35 -82.49 0.46 16.68
CA LEU A 35 -81.84 -0.53 15.80
C LEU A 35 -81.87 -0.10 14.32
N THR A 36 -82.96 0.51 13.85
CA THR A 36 -83.07 1.03 12.48
C THR A 36 -82.15 2.23 12.24
N PHE A 37 -82.01 3.11 13.25
CA PHE A 37 -81.05 4.21 13.21
C PHE A 37 -79.61 3.69 13.21
N GLN A 38 -79.28 2.73 14.07
CA GLN A 38 -77.94 2.11 14.10
C GLN A 38 -77.61 1.35 12.81
N TYR A 39 -78.60 0.67 12.20
CA TYR A 39 -78.41 0.01 10.90
C TYR A 39 -78.12 1.01 9.78
N LYS A 40 -78.84 2.14 9.72
CA LYS A 40 -78.57 3.19 8.73
C LYS A 40 -77.21 3.85 8.91
N VAL A 41 -76.73 3.99 10.14
CA VAL A 41 -75.39 4.49 10.43
C VAL A 41 -74.33 3.49 9.97
N LEU A 42 -74.50 2.19 10.27
CA LEU A 42 -73.60 1.13 9.83
C LEU A 42 -73.59 0.91 8.31
N GLU A 43 -74.71 1.11 7.64
CA GLU A 43 -74.82 1.04 6.18
C GLU A 43 -74.04 2.18 5.52
N LYS A 44 -74.17 3.41 6.04
CA LYS A 44 -73.38 4.56 5.61
C LYS A 44 -71.88 4.39 5.89
N GLU A 45 -71.51 3.81 7.03
CA GLU A 45 -70.11 3.51 7.34
C GLU A 45 -69.55 2.44 6.42
N ASN A 46 -70.32 1.41 6.07
CA ASN A 46 -69.91 0.40 5.10
C ASN A 46 -69.79 0.96 3.68
N GLU A 47 -70.71 1.81 3.22
CA GLU A 47 -70.60 2.50 1.93
C GLU A 47 -69.31 3.32 1.87
N LYS A 48 -69.01 4.07 2.95
CA LYS A 48 -67.78 4.85 3.05
C LYS A 48 -66.51 3.98 3.07
N LEU A 49 -66.56 2.82 3.72
CA LEU A 49 -65.46 1.84 3.68
C LEU A 49 -65.28 1.22 2.29
N TYR A 50 -66.37 0.99 1.54
CA TYR A 50 -66.29 0.52 0.16
C TYR A 50 -65.74 1.58 -0.79
N GLU A 51 -66.13 2.85 -0.61
CA GLU A 51 -65.51 3.98 -1.33
C GLU A 51 -64.02 4.08 -1.01
N MET A 52 -63.64 4.08 0.26
CA MET A 52 -62.22 4.11 0.66
C MET A 52 -61.44 2.91 0.14
N LEU A 53 -62.04 1.71 0.06
CA LEU A 53 -61.40 0.52 -0.50
C LEU A 53 -61.23 0.62 -2.02
N ASN A 54 -62.20 1.21 -2.72
CA ASN A 54 -62.11 1.44 -4.16
C ASN A 54 -61.14 2.57 -4.49
N GLU A 55 -61.11 3.64 -3.70
CA GLU A 55 -60.09 4.69 -3.78
C GLU A 55 -58.71 4.10 -3.51
N ALA A 56 -58.52 3.29 -2.46
CA ALA A 56 -57.24 2.63 -2.20
C ALA A 56 -56.83 1.66 -3.32
N LYS A 57 -57.78 0.97 -3.95
CA LYS A 57 -57.49 0.12 -5.14
C LYS A 57 -57.12 0.95 -6.36
N GLN A 58 -57.84 2.04 -6.61
CA GLN A 58 -57.52 2.96 -7.70
C GLN A 58 -56.18 3.65 -7.44
N GLU A 59 -55.86 4.02 -6.21
CA GLU A 59 -54.52 4.52 -5.84
C GLU A 59 -53.47 3.44 -6.09
N ILE A 60 -53.69 2.18 -5.70
CA ILE A 60 -52.74 1.09 -5.98
C ILE A 60 -52.54 0.87 -7.49
N GLU A 61 -53.59 0.98 -8.31
CA GLU A 61 -53.49 0.88 -9.78
C GLU A 61 -52.88 2.14 -10.42
N GLN A 62 -53.20 3.34 -9.91
CA GLN A 62 -52.65 4.62 -10.37
C GLN A 62 -51.18 4.80 -9.96
N PHE A 63 -50.75 4.22 -8.83
CA PHE A 63 -49.36 4.30 -8.36
C PHE A 63 -48.36 3.46 -9.15
N LYS A 64 -48.76 2.77 -10.24
CA LYS A 64 -47.85 2.03 -11.15
C LYS A 64 -46.85 1.10 -10.41
N LEU A 65 -47.21 0.58 -9.24
CA LEU A 65 -46.31 -0.26 -8.43
C LEU A 65 -46.08 -1.65 -9.05
N ALA A 66 -47.04 -2.16 -9.84
CA ALA A 66 -46.92 -3.44 -10.53
C ALA A 66 -45.79 -3.47 -11.59
N PRO A 67 -45.67 -2.48 -12.51
CA PRO A 67 -44.53 -2.44 -13.44
C PRO A 67 -43.19 -2.11 -12.77
N LEU A 68 -43.17 -1.37 -11.64
CA LEU A 68 -41.93 -1.13 -10.88
C LEU A 68 -41.38 -2.41 -10.24
N ILE A 69 -42.24 -3.30 -9.75
CA ILE A 69 -41.84 -4.61 -9.22
C ILE A 69 -41.32 -5.52 -10.35
N GLN A 70 -41.94 -5.48 -11.53
CA GLN A 70 -41.47 -6.24 -12.71
C GLN A 70 -40.17 -5.68 -13.33
N ALA A 71 -39.99 -4.36 -13.35
CA ALA A 71 -38.77 -3.71 -13.84
C ALA A 71 -37.56 -3.93 -12.90
N SER A 72 -37.79 -4.05 -11.58
CA SER A 72 -36.71 -4.31 -10.61
C SER A 72 -36.12 -5.72 -10.70
N ASN A 73 -36.85 -6.69 -11.24
CA ASN A 73 -36.46 -8.11 -11.22
C ASN A 73 -35.29 -8.45 -12.17
N PRO A 74 -35.25 -8.01 -13.44
CA PRO A 74 -34.11 -8.26 -14.33
C PRO A 74 -32.85 -7.49 -13.93
N GLU A 75 -32.96 -6.23 -13.48
CA GLU A 75 -31.81 -5.47 -12.96
C GLU A 75 -31.22 -6.10 -11.70
N THR A 76 -32.07 -6.55 -10.76
CA THR A 76 -31.61 -7.25 -9.56
C THR A 76 -30.94 -8.59 -9.92
N GLN A 77 -31.41 -9.29 -10.95
CA GLN A 77 -30.76 -10.50 -11.45
C GLN A 77 -29.42 -10.22 -12.13
N ALA A 78 -29.33 -9.17 -12.94
CA ALA A 78 -28.09 -8.72 -13.57
C ALA A 78 -27.04 -8.32 -12.52
N LEU A 79 -27.44 -7.58 -11.49
CA LEU A 79 -26.56 -7.22 -10.36
C LEU A 79 -26.10 -8.45 -9.58
N LYS A 80 -26.98 -9.43 -9.32
CA LYS A 80 -26.58 -10.71 -8.67
C LYS A 80 -25.57 -11.50 -9.50
N LEU A 81 -25.74 -11.53 -10.83
CA LEU A 81 -24.78 -12.16 -11.75
C LEU A 81 -23.44 -11.42 -11.74
N ARG A 82 -23.47 -10.08 -11.73
CA ARG A 82 -22.25 -9.27 -11.68
C ARG A 82 -21.50 -9.43 -10.35
N ILE A 83 -22.22 -9.49 -9.22
CA ILE A 83 -21.63 -9.77 -7.91
C ILE A 83 -20.92 -11.14 -7.93
N LYS A 84 -21.56 -12.18 -8.47
CA LYS A 84 -20.93 -13.51 -8.61
C LYS A 84 -19.68 -13.49 -9.50
N GLN A 85 -19.68 -12.71 -10.58
CA GLN A 85 -18.48 -12.53 -11.41
C GLN A 85 -17.36 -11.86 -10.64
N LEU A 86 -17.65 -10.77 -9.91
CA LEU A 86 -16.66 -10.05 -9.10
C LEU A 86 -16.12 -10.91 -7.95
N GLU A 87 -16.95 -11.77 -7.35
CA GLU A 87 -16.50 -12.74 -6.35
C GLU A 87 -15.51 -13.76 -6.94
N ASN A 88 -15.77 -14.26 -8.15
CA ASN A 88 -14.86 -15.16 -8.86
C ASN A 88 -13.55 -14.46 -9.25
N GLU A 89 -13.60 -13.22 -9.76
CA GLU A 89 -12.40 -12.42 -10.06
C GLU A 89 -11.58 -12.14 -8.79
N SER A 90 -12.23 -11.79 -7.68
CA SER A 90 -11.57 -11.58 -6.39
C SER A 90 -10.89 -12.84 -5.89
N ARG A 91 -11.53 -14.00 -6.06
CA ARG A 91 -10.95 -15.30 -5.71
C ARG A 91 -9.72 -15.61 -6.57
N LEU A 92 -9.83 -15.45 -7.89
CA LEU A 92 -8.71 -15.69 -8.81
C LEU A 92 -7.51 -14.78 -8.49
N ASN A 93 -7.77 -13.50 -8.18
CA ASN A 93 -6.73 -12.56 -7.76
C ASN A 93 -6.03 -12.96 -6.46
N ARG A 94 -6.75 -13.56 -5.50
CA ARG A 94 -6.13 -14.10 -4.27
C ARG A 94 -5.25 -15.30 -4.58
N GLU A 95 -5.72 -16.22 -5.43
CA GLU A 95 -4.95 -17.39 -5.86
C GLU A 95 -3.67 -16.96 -6.60
N LEU A 96 -3.77 -15.99 -7.52
CA LEU A 96 -2.62 -15.43 -8.25
C LEU A 96 -1.63 -14.72 -7.29
N SER A 97 -2.14 -13.95 -6.33
CA SER A 97 -1.30 -13.29 -5.32
C SER A 97 -0.54 -14.28 -4.44
N GLN A 98 -1.18 -15.40 -4.08
CA GLN A 98 -0.53 -16.48 -3.33
C GLN A 98 0.55 -17.17 -4.16
N GLN A 99 0.29 -17.43 -5.45
CA GLN A 99 1.29 -18.00 -6.36
C GLN A 99 2.50 -17.08 -6.52
N LEU A 100 2.27 -15.78 -6.78
CA LEU A 100 3.34 -14.79 -6.89
C LEU A 100 4.14 -14.64 -5.59
N SER A 101 3.49 -14.71 -4.43
CA SER A 101 4.18 -14.73 -3.14
C SER A 101 5.03 -15.99 -2.96
N GLY A 102 4.55 -17.14 -3.41
CA GLY A 102 5.29 -18.40 -3.39
C GLY A 102 6.52 -18.36 -4.30
N GLU A 103 6.35 -17.90 -5.54
CA GLU A 103 7.45 -17.73 -6.50
C GLU A 103 8.50 -16.74 -6.00
N LYS A 104 8.07 -15.62 -5.40
CA LYS A 104 8.97 -14.66 -4.75
C LYS A 104 9.84 -15.34 -3.68
N GLY A 105 9.23 -16.16 -2.82
CA GLY A 105 9.97 -16.91 -1.79
C GLY A 105 11.00 -17.89 -2.38
N ILE A 106 10.64 -18.59 -3.47
CA ILE A 106 11.55 -19.50 -4.18
C ILE A 106 12.72 -18.72 -4.79
N LEU A 107 12.45 -17.59 -5.44
CA LEU A 107 13.47 -16.76 -6.07
C LEU A 107 14.42 -16.15 -5.03
N GLU A 108 13.91 -15.66 -3.90
CA GLU A 108 14.73 -15.18 -2.79
C GLU A 108 15.62 -16.31 -2.21
N GLY A 109 15.09 -17.54 -2.13
CA GLY A 109 15.85 -18.72 -1.75
C GLY A 109 17.00 -19.02 -2.72
N GLN A 110 16.71 -19.05 -4.03
CA GLN A 110 17.71 -19.26 -5.07
C GLN A 110 18.77 -18.15 -5.10
N GLN A 111 18.38 -16.90 -4.84
CA GLN A 111 19.31 -15.77 -4.76
C GLN A 111 20.26 -15.92 -3.56
N LYS A 112 19.75 -16.28 -2.39
CA LYS A 112 20.57 -16.53 -1.20
C LYS A 112 21.55 -17.69 -1.42
N GLN A 113 21.09 -18.76 -2.05
CA GLN A 113 21.93 -19.91 -2.39
C GLN A 113 23.06 -19.52 -3.36
N SER A 114 22.72 -18.82 -4.45
CA SER A 114 23.71 -18.35 -5.44
C SER A 114 24.72 -17.38 -4.82
N SER A 115 24.27 -16.46 -3.96
CA SER A 115 25.15 -15.54 -3.23
C SER A 115 26.14 -16.28 -2.33
N SER A 116 25.67 -17.35 -1.67
CA SER A 116 26.50 -18.18 -0.79
C SER A 116 27.55 -18.94 -1.60
N GLN A 117 27.15 -19.50 -2.74
CA GLN A 117 28.05 -20.20 -3.67
C GLN A 117 29.11 -19.25 -4.26
N ILE A 118 28.75 -18.03 -4.65
CA ILE A 118 29.71 -17.02 -5.14
C ILE A 118 30.73 -16.68 -4.04
N LYS A 119 30.29 -16.50 -2.79
CA LYS A 119 31.20 -16.23 -1.67
C LYS A 119 32.17 -17.39 -1.45
N GLU A 120 31.69 -18.62 -1.50
CA GLU A 120 32.53 -19.80 -1.35
C GLU A 120 33.58 -19.91 -2.46
N LEU A 121 33.16 -19.78 -3.73
CA LEU A 121 34.07 -19.80 -4.87
C LEU A 121 35.08 -18.65 -4.81
N HIS A 122 34.66 -17.47 -4.37
CA HIS A 122 35.55 -16.32 -4.18
C HIS A 122 36.62 -16.59 -3.10
N ASN A 123 36.23 -17.18 -1.98
CA ASN A 123 37.17 -17.56 -0.92
C ASN A 123 38.16 -18.63 -1.39
N GLN A 124 37.70 -19.63 -2.15
CA GLN A 124 38.57 -20.64 -2.77
C GLN A 124 39.57 -20.00 -3.75
N ARG A 125 39.12 -19.05 -4.58
CA ARG A 125 40.00 -18.29 -5.49
C ARG A 125 41.08 -17.54 -4.72
N LEU A 126 40.69 -16.86 -3.63
CA LEU A 126 41.61 -16.07 -2.79
C LEU A 126 42.66 -16.97 -2.12
N ALA A 127 42.27 -18.16 -1.68
CA ALA A 127 43.19 -19.15 -1.11
C ALA A 127 44.21 -19.64 -2.15
N LEU A 128 43.74 -19.98 -3.36
CA LEU A 128 44.61 -20.35 -4.48
C LEU A 128 45.53 -19.21 -4.92
N GLU A 129 45.08 -17.96 -4.80
CA GLU A 129 45.89 -16.78 -5.12
C GLU A 129 47.07 -16.60 -4.16
N LYS A 130 46.83 -16.78 -2.86
CA LYS A 130 47.90 -16.81 -1.86
C LYS A 130 48.87 -17.96 -2.11
N GLN A 131 48.37 -19.14 -2.48
CA GLN A 131 49.22 -20.29 -2.81
C GLN A 131 50.08 -20.02 -4.06
N ASN A 132 49.49 -19.44 -5.11
CA ASN A 132 50.18 -19.06 -6.34
C ASN A 132 51.30 -18.02 -6.06
N GLN A 133 51.02 -17.01 -5.23
CA GLN A 133 52.03 -16.03 -4.81
C GLN A 133 53.19 -16.69 -4.06
N SER A 134 52.89 -17.57 -3.10
CA SER A 134 53.92 -18.30 -2.32
C SER A 134 54.80 -19.18 -3.21
N LEU A 135 54.19 -20.01 -4.08
CA LEU A 135 54.94 -20.87 -5.00
C LEU A 135 55.74 -20.05 -6.03
N SER A 136 55.20 -18.93 -6.51
CA SER A 136 55.90 -18.03 -7.41
C SER A 136 57.14 -17.44 -6.75
N GLN A 137 57.05 -17.09 -5.46
CA GLN A 137 58.20 -16.62 -4.70
C GLN A 137 59.25 -17.72 -4.51
N GLN A 138 58.84 -18.96 -4.19
CA GLN A 138 59.75 -20.10 -4.07
C GLN A 138 60.52 -20.38 -5.37
N VAL A 139 59.86 -20.27 -6.53
CA VAL A 139 60.54 -20.41 -7.83
C VAL A 139 61.59 -19.32 -8.05
N VAL A 140 61.30 -18.08 -7.65
CA VAL A 140 62.25 -16.96 -7.75
C VAL A 140 63.47 -17.22 -6.85
N ASP A 141 63.25 -17.66 -5.62
CA ASP A 141 64.31 -17.92 -4.65
C ASP A 141 65.20 -19.09 -5.10
N LEU A 142 64.59 -20.19 -5.57
CA LEU A 142 65.33 -21.35 -6.12
C LEU A 142 66.11 -20.99 -7.39
N ASN A 143 65.54 -20.18 -8.29
CA ASN A 143 66.28 -19.67 -9.45
C ASN A 143 67.50 -18.84 -9.03
N SER A 144 67.38 -18.01 -7.98
CA SER A 144 68.50 -17.24 -7.44
C SER A 144 69.60 -18.14 -6.90
N GLN A 145 69.23 -19.19 -6.15
CA GLN A 145 70.17 -20.20 -5.66
C GLN A 145 70.85 -20.97 -6.80
N TYR A 146 70.08 -21.41 -7.79
CA TYR A 146 70.58 -22.09 -8.99
C TYR A 146 71.61 -21.22 -9.72
N ASN A 147 71.32 -19.93 -9.92
CA ASN A 147 72.25 -19.00 -10.58
C ASN A 147 73.55 -18.84 -9.78
N LYS A 148 73.49 -18.73 -8.45
CA LYS A 148 74.69 -18.66 -7.59
C LYS A 148 75.55 -19.93 -7.71
N LEU A 149 74.92 -21.10 -7.60
CA LEU A 149 75.61 -22.39 -7.73
C LEU A 149 76.22 -22.59 -9.12
N SER A 150 75.52 -22.13 -10.18
CA SER A 150 76.03 -22.17 -11.56
C SER A 150 77.27 -21.30 -11.73
N VAL A 151 77.28 -20.11 -11.12
CA VAL A 151 78.45 -19.22 -11.09
C VAL A 151 79.60 -19.86 -10.33
N ASP A 152 79.35 -20.48 -9.17
CA ASP A 152 80.41 -21.12 -8.38
C ASP A 152 81.00 -22.37 -9.08
N LEU A 153 80.17 -23.13 -9.80
CA LEU A 153 80.61 -24.21 -10.68
C LEU A 153 81.58 -23.71 -11.76
N SER A 154 81.31 -22.52 -12.34
CA SER A 154 82.14 -21.94 -13.41
C SER A 154 83.54 -21.51 -12.93
N LYS A 155 83.70 -21.23 -11.62
CA LYS A 155 84.96 -20.82 -11.00
C LYS A 155 85.90 -21.98 -10.68
N LEU A 156 85.41 -23.21 -10.59
CA LEU A 156 86.22 -24.39 -10.31
C LEU A 156 86.84 -24.92 -11.61
N GLN A 157 88.06 -24.50 -11.98
CA GLN A 157 88.74 -24.87 -13.25
C GLN A 157 89.94 -25.82 -13.11
N THR A 158 90.33 -26.23 -11.89
CA THR A 158 91.53 -27.07 -11.66
C THR A 158 91.20 -28.54 -11.35
N ALA A 159 92.10 -29.47 -11.71
CA ALA A 159 91.92 -30.93 -11.55
C ALA A 159 91.71 -31.40 -10.09
N SER A 160 92.09 -30.60 -9.08
CA SER A 160 91.86 -30.91 -7.66
C SER A 160 90.43 -30.63 -7.18
N GLY A 161 89.57 -30.03 -8.01
CA GLY A 161 88.19 -29.67 -7.67
C GLY A 161 87.12 -30.53 -8.34
N GLN A 162 87.49 -31.65 -8.97
CA GLN A 162 86.58 -32.42 -9.81
C GLN A 162 85.42 -33.04 -9.02
N ASP A 163 85.68 -33.62 -7.84
CA ASP A 163 84.63 -34.15 -6.96
C ASP A 163 83.65 -33.06 -6.48
N GLN A 164 84.16 -31.84 -6.22
CA GLN A 164 83.33 -30.69 -5.85
C GLN A 164 82.47 -30.21 -7.02
N ARG A 165 83.01 -30.27 -8.24
CA ARG A 165 82.28 -29.95 -9.47
C ARG A 165 81.17 -30.95 -9.73
N ASP A 166 81.43 -32.25 -9.59
CA ASP A 166 80.43 -33.30 -9.80
C ASP A 166 79.30 -33.22 -8.76
N ASN A 167 79.63 -32.92 -7.50
CA ASN A 167 78.64 -32.66 -6.45
C ASN A 167 77.79 -31.42 -6.75
N LEU A 168 78.40 -30.31 -7.19
CA LEU A 168 77.66 -29.10 -7.57
C LEU A 168 76.77 -29.31 -8.81
N VAL A 169 77.20 -30.12 -9.78
CA VAL A 169 76.35 -30.51 -10.93
C VAL A 169 75.13 -31.29 -10.47
N LEU A 170 75.29 -32.23 -9.52
CA LEU A 170 74.19 -32.99 -8.96
C LEU A 170 73.17 -32.07 -8.25
N ILE A 171 73.65 -31.15 -7.41
CA ILE A 171 72.80 -30.17 -6.72
C ILE A 171 72.10 -29.25 -7.72
N LEU A 172 72.78 -28.82 -8.80
CA LEU A 172 72.16 -28.01 -9.86
C LEU A 172 71.06 -28.77 -10.59
N GLN A 173 71.26 -30.04 -10.89
CA GLN A 173 70.24 -30.90 -11.50
C GLN A 173 69.04 -31.08 -10.57
N GLU A 174 69.25 -31.33 -9.28
CA GLU A 174 68.17 -31.42 -8.29
C GLU A 174 67.36 -30.12 -8.22
N ARG A 175 68.03 -28.97 -8.15
CA ARG A 175 67.37 -27.66 -8.13
C ARG A 175 66.62 -27.35 -9.41
N GLN A 176 67.18 -27.72 -10.56
CA GLN A 176 66.50 -27.58 -11.84
C GLN A 176 65.23 -28.44 -11.92
N ASN A 177 65.28 -29.68 -11.43
CA ASN A 177 64.12 -30.57 -11.36
C ASN A 177 63.05 -30.01 -10.41
N GLU A 178 63.45 -29.46 -9.27
CA GLU A 178 62.54 -28.83 -8.31
C GLU A 178 61.86 -27.58 -8.89
N ILE A 179 62.62 -26.72 -9.59
CA ILE A 179 62.07 -25.57 -10.31
C ILE A 179 61.06 -26.00 -11.37
N GLN A 180 61.35 -27.07 -12.14
CA GLN A 180 60.41 -27.59 -13.14
C GLN A 180 59.12 -28.12 -12.51
N LYS A 181 59.24 -28.84 -11.38
CA LYS A 181 58.08 -29.34 -10.63
C LYS A 181 57.20 -28.19 -10.13
N LEU A 182 57.78 -27.18 -9.47
CA LEU A 182 57.03 -26.03 -8.98
C LEU A 182 56.39 -25.20 -10.11
N ARG A 183 57.05 -25.09 -11.27
CA ARG A 183 56.46 -24.44 -12.46
C ARG A 183 55.22 -25.20 -12.98
N LYS A 184 55.24 -26.54 -12.93
CA LYS A 184 54.08 -27.36 -13.31
C LYS A 184 52.93 -27.14 -12.32
N GLU A 185 53.20 -27.17 -11.02
CA GLU A 185 52.20 -26.90 -9.97
C GLU A 185 51.61 -25.49 -10.10
N LEU A 186 52.43 -24.47 -10.40
CA LEU A 186 51.98 -23.11 -10.69
C LEU A 186 51.05 -23.05 -11.91
N SER A 187 51.37 -23.79 -12.98
CA SER A 187 50.53 -23.85 -14.17
C SER A 187 49.16 -24.46 -13.86
N GLU A 188 49.13 -25.53 -13.06
CA GLU A 188 47.88 -26.19 -12.64
C GLU A 188 47.02 -25.28 -11.76
N ILE A 189 47.63 -24.57 -10.80
CA ILE A 189 46.92 -23.61 -9.94
C ILE A 189 46.37 -22.44 -10.76
N ARG A 190 47.16 -21.89 -11.69
CA ARG A 190 46.68 -20.82 -12.59
C ARG A 190 45.53 -21.28 -13.48
N GLY A 191 45.55 -22.54 -13.93
CA GLY A 191 44.42 -23.18 -14.61
C GLY A 191 43.16 -23.19 -13.75
N LYS A 192 43.25 -23.73 -12.54
CA LYS A 192 42.12 -23.77 -11.58
C LYS A 192 41.60 -22.38 -11.23
N GLN A 193 42.47 -21.38 -11.09
CA GLN A 193 42.05 -20.00 -10.84
C GLN A 193 41.26 -19.43 -12.01
N ARG A 194 41.68 -19.70 -13.25
CA ARG A 194 40.96 -19.27 -14.45
C ARG A 194 39.59 -19.92 -14.53
N ASP A 195 39.50 -21.23 -14.32
CA ASP A 195 38.22 -21.96 -14.30
C ASP A 195 37.25 -21.42 -13.24
N LEU A 196 37.75 -21.02 -12.07
CA LEU A 196 36.93 -20.40 -11.02
C LEU A 196 36.45 -19.00 -11.41
N VAL A 197 37.28 -18.20 -12.08
CA VAL A 197 36.89 -16.89 -12.61
C VAL A 197 35.78 -17.05 -13.64
N ASP A 198 35.95 -17.96 -14.60
CA ASP A 198 34.97 -18.22 -15.64
C ASP A 198 33.62 -18.69 -15.05
N LYS A 199 33.66 -19.55 -14.02
CA LYS A 199 32.45 -19.97 -13.28
C LYS A 199 31.76 -18.82 -12.54
N ILE A 200 32.52 -17.97 -11.85
CA ILE A 200 31.96 -16.80 -11.15
C ILE A 200 31.32 -15.84 -12.15
N GLU A 201 31.98 -15.59 -13.28
CA GLU A 201 31.48 -14.72 -14.35
C GLU A 201 30.23 -15.30 -15.01
N GLN A 202 30.19 -16.61 -15.28
CA GLN A 202 29.02 -17.28 -15.82
C GLN A 202 27.80 -17.17 -14.88
N ILE A 203 27.98 -17.41 -13.59
CA ILE A 203 26.90 -17.27 -12.59
C ILE A 203 26.44 -15.80 -12.53
N GLY A 204 27.38 -14.85 -12.52
CA GLY A 204 27.08 -13.41 -12.54
C GLY A 204 26.22 -13.00 -13.73
N ASN A 205 26.64 -13.40 -14.95
CA ASN A 205 25.91 -13.11 -16.17
C ASN A 205 24.50 -13.72 -16.18
N GLN A 206 24.34 -14.94 -15.67
CA GLN A 206 23.02 -15.58 -15.55
C GLN A 206 22.12 -14.85 -14.55
N SER A 207 22.65 -14.40 -13.41
CA SER A 207 21.90 -13.62 -12.44
C SER A 207 21.49 -12.25 -13.00
N ASP A 208 22.37 -11.58 -13.73
CA ASP A 208 22.08 -10.27 -14.33
C ASP A 208 21.03 -10.36 -15.43
N GLN A 209 21.07 -11.41 -16.26
CA GLN A 209 20.03 -11.67 -17.25
C GLN A 209 18.66 -11.92 -16.60
N ARG A 210 18.62 -12.71 -15.52
CA ARG A 210 17.38 -12.95 -14.77
C ARG A 210 16.85 -11.67 -14.12
N LEU A 211 17.72 -10.85 -13.54
CA LEU A 211 17.34 -9.55 -12.97
C LEU A 211 16.75 -8.63 -14.05
N LYS A 212 17.40 -8.51 -15.21
CA LYS A 212 16.86 -7.72 -16.34
C LYS A 212 15.47 -8.20 -16.76
N LYS A 213 15.25 -9.51 -16.86
CA LYS A 213 13.94 -10.08 -17.20
C LYS A 213 12.88 -9.76 -16.13
N LEU A 214 13.21 -9.96 -14.84
CA LEU A 214 12.32 -9.62 -13.73
C LEU A 214 11.97 -8.12 -13.69
N THR A 215 12.93 -7.23 -13.99
CA THR A 215 12.69 -5.79 -14.09
C THR A 215 11.76 -5.45 -15.26
N GLN A 216 11.93 -6.11 -16.41
CA GLN A 216 11.03 -5.97 -17.54
C GLN A 216 9.61 -6.45 -17.19
N ASP A 217 9.47 -7.62 -16.58
CA ASP A 217 8.17 -8.18 -16.17
C ASP A 217 7.47 -7.25 -15.15
N LEU A 218 8.21 -6.70 -14.18
CA LEU A 218 7.69 -5.69 -13.24
C LEU A 218 7.22 -4.41 -13.94
N THR A 219 7.92 -3.99 -14.99
CA THR A 219 7.54 -2.80 -15.76
C THR A 219 6.24 -3.05 -16.50
N VAL A 220 6.08 -4.22 -17.13
CA VAL A 220 4.84 -4.62 -17.81
C VAL A 220 3.67 -4.71 -16.82
N ILE A 221 3.88 -5.35 -15.67
CA ILE A 221 2.85 -5.46 -14.63
C ILE A 221 2.42 -4.08 -14.12
N ASN A 222 3.36 -3.15 -13.92
CA ASN A 222 3.04 -1.79 -13.48
C ASN A 222 2.29 -1.01 -14.56
N GLN A 223 2.65 -1.16 -15.84
CA GLN A 223 1.91 -0.56 -16.94
C GLN A 223 0.47 -1.07 -17.00
N GLU A 224 0.27 -2.38 -16.84
CA GLU A 224 -1.08 -2.97 -16.84
C GLU A 224 -1.89 -2.52 -15.62
N ARG A 225 -1.25 -2.40 -14.44
CA ARG A 225 -1.88 -1.82 -13.24
C ARG A 225 -2.36 -0.39 -13.47
N GLU A 226 -1.53 0.48 -14.05
CA GLU A 226 -1.93 1.86 -14.35
C GLU A 226 -3.05 1.92 -15.39
N ARG A 227 -3.03 1.02 -16.39
CA ARG A 227 -4.11 0.88 -17.37
C ARG A 227 -5.43 0.49 -16.72
N LEU A 228 -5.42 -0.48 -15.80
CA LEU A 228 -6.59 -0.89 -15.05
C LEU A 228 -7.11 0.23 -14.14
N ILE A 229 -6.23 0.98 -13.48
CA ILE A 229 -6.61 2.15 -12.68
C ILE A 229 -7.30 3.21 -13.56
N ALA A 230 -6.77 3.47 -14.76
CA ALA A 230 -7.40 4.39 -15.70
C ALA A 230 -8.80 3.91 -16.12
N GLN A 231 -8.94 2.63 -16.47
CA GLN A 231 -10.25 2.04 -16.79
C GLN A 231 -11.26 2.17 -15.64
N VAL A 232 -10.85 1.95 -14.39
CA VAL A 232 -11.73 2.13 -13.22
C VAL A 232 -12.17 3.59 -13.09
N ARG A 233 -11.26 4.54 -13.27
CA ARG A 233 -11.60 5.98 -13.22
C ARG A 233 -12.57 6.38 -14.34
N ASP A 234 -12.39 5.83 -15.54
CA ASP A 234 -13.30 6.08 -16.67
C ASP A 234 -14.69 5.49 -16.39
N MET A 235 -14.76 4.28 -15.82
CA MET A 235 -16.04 3.70 -15.38
C MET A 235 -16.71 4.53 -14.28
N ASP A 236 -15.95 5.04 -13.30
CA ASP A 236 -16.48 5.93 -12.27
C ASP A 236 -17.02 7.24 -12.86
N ARG A 237 -16.34 7.78 -13.87
CA ARG A 237 -16.78 8.97 -14.60
C ARG A 237 -18.07 8.69 -15.36
N GLN A 238 -18.13 7.59 -16.11
CA GLN A 238 -19.34 7.16 -16.83
C GLN A 238 -20.51 6.95 -15.86
N ASN A 239 -20.27 6.37 -14.68
CA ASN A 239 -21.30 6.20 -13.66
C ASN A 239 -21.82 7.54 -13.12
N ARG A 240 -20.95 8.54 -12.95
CA ARG A 240 -21.39 9.90 -12.57
C ARG A 240 -22.19 10.56 -13.68
N GLU A 241 -21.70 10.51 -14.93
CA GLU A 241 -22.40 11.06 -16.09
C GLU A 241 -23.77 10.40 -16.30
N LEU A 242 -23.88 9.08 -16.10
CA LEU A 242 -25.15 8.36 -16.08
C LEU A 242 -26.04 8.79 -14.90
N SER A 243 -25.48 8.96 -13.70
CA SER A 243 -26.23 9.45 -12.53
C SER A 243 -26.77 10.85 -12.73
N ASP A 244 -25.97 11.76 -13.27
CA ASP A 244 -26.35 13.13 -13.59
C ASP A 244 -27.38 13.16 -14.73
N SER A 245 -27.21 12.30 -15.75
CA SER A 245 -28.19 12.14 -16.82
C SER A 245 -29.51 11.57 -16.30
N LEU A 246 -29.47 10.60 -15.37
CA LEU A 246 -30.66 10.07 -14.70
C LEU A 246 -31.37 11.16 -13.88
N GLN A 247 -30.63 12.01 -13.16
CA GLN A 247 -31.22 13.17 -12.48
C GLN A 247 -31.80 14.19 -13.46
N GLY A 248 -31.12 14.44 -14.58
CA GLY A 248 -31.59 15.29 -15.66
C GLY A 248 -32.89 14.76 -16.26
N VAL A 249 -32.93 13.47 -16.63
CA VAL A 249 -34.11 12.78 -17.14
C VAL A 249 -35.22 12.75 -16.10
N LEU A 250 -34.95 12.55 -14.80
CA LEU A 250 -35.98 12.64 -13.75
C LEU A 250 -36.61 14.04 -13.68
N LYS A 251 -35.79 15.08 -13.83
CA LYS A 251 -36.25 16.47 -13.87
C LYS A 251 -37.02 16.78 -15.16
N GLU A 252 -36.54 16.29 -16.29
CA GLU A 252 -37.23 16.40 -17.57
C GLU A 252 -38.55 15.62 -17.57
N LEU A 253 -38.60 14.43 -16.95
CA LEU A 253 -39.81 13.62 -16.79
C LEU A 253 -40.86 14.38 -15.97
N SER A 254 -40.44 15.08 -14.91
CA SER A 254 -41.35 15.96 -14.16
C SER A 254 -41.90 17.09 -15.02
N SER A 255 -41.07 17.69 -15.88
CA SER A 255 -41.50 18.75 -16.81
C SER A 255 -42.27 18.24 -18.05
N THR A 256 -42.05 16.98 -18.45
CA THR A 256 -42.77 16.34 -19.57
C THR A 256 -44.07 15.73 -19.12
N GLU A 257 -44.27 15.36 -17.86
CA GLU A 257 -45.61 15.12 -17.33
C GLU A 257 -46.44 16.42 -17.36
N ASP A 258 -45.83 17.57 -17.03
CA ASP A 258 -46.45 18.90 -17.15
C ASP A 258 -46.72 19.31 -18.62
N LEU A 259 -45.81 19.00 -19.54
CA LEU A 259 -45.98 19.27 -20.97
C LEU A 259 -46.90 18.27 -21.66
N LYS A 260 -46.96 17.01 -21.25
CA LYS A 260 -47.93 16.02 -21.76
C LYS A 260 -49.36 16.41 -21.39
N ASN A 261 -49.56 16.96 -20.19
CA ASN A 261 -50.84 17.57 -19.81
C ASN A 261 -51.21 18.77 -20.70
N LYS A 262 -50.22 19.49 -21.26
CA LYS A 262 -50.44 20.57 -22.25
C LYS A 262 -50.58 20.06 -23.69
N LEU A 263 -49.80 19.07 -24.10
CA LEU A 263 -49.80 18.52 -25.46
C LEU A 263 -51.03 17.63 -25.73
N SER A 264 -51.61 17.00 -24.71
CA SER A 264 -52.93 16.37 -24.82
C SER A 264 -54.04 17.37 -25.15
N MET A 265 -53.84 18.69 -24.92
CA MET A 265 -54.77 19.74 -25.38
C MET A 265 -54.44 20.26 -26.79
N GLU A 266 -53.18 20.17 -27.26
CA GLU A 266 -52.77 20.67 -28.59
C GLU A 266 -52.82 19.61 -29.71
N LEU A 267 -52.83 18.31 -29.38
CA LEU A 267 -52.95 17.21 -30.37
C LEU A 267 -54.36 17.03 -30.96
N GLU A 268 -55.36 17.79 -30.48
CA GLU A 268 -56.67 17.91 -31.15
C GLU A 268 -56.65 18.89 -32.34
N GLU A 269 -55.59 19.69 -32.57
CA GLU A 269 -55.74 20.88 -33.44
C GLU A 269 -55.02 20.90 -34.81
N LYS A 270 -53.95 20.14 -35.11
CA LYS A 270 -53.30 20.28 -36.45
C LYS A 270 -52.59 19.06 -37.00
N ASN A 271 -53.08 18.55 -38.14
CA ASN A 271 -52.33 17.68 -39.04
C ASN A 271 -52.67 18.01 -40.52
N THR A 272 -51.71 18.55 -41.29
CA THR A 272 -51.49 18.43 -42.77
C THR A 272 -50.60 19.56 -43.32
N ASN A 273 -49.41 19.27 -43.89
CA ASN A 273 -49.09 19.40 -45.34
C ASN A 273 -47.57 19.11 -45.67
N PRO A 274 -47.23 18.48 -46.82
CA PRO A 274 -45.86 18.12 -47.24
C PRO A 274 -45.38 18.79 -48.56
N GLU A 275 -44.08 19.11 -48.71
CA GLU A 275 -43.54 19.66 -49.98
C GLU A 275 -42.01 19.40 -50.18
N VAL A 276 -41.63 18.22 -50.72
CA VAL A 276 -40.23 17.88 -51.11
C VAL A 276 -40.18 17.28 -52.53
N SER A 277 -40.93 17.85 -53.48
CA SER A 277 -41.13 17.28 -54.83
C SER A 277 -40.55 18.13 -55.98
N ALA A 278 -39.50 18.92 -55.77
CA ALA A 278 -39.05 19.89 -56.80
C ALA A 278 -37.53 19.97 -57.09
N GLN A 279 -36.69 19.07 -56.56
CA GLN A 279 -35.23 19.18 -56.75
C GLN A 279 -34.57 18.16 -57.70
N ASN A 280 -35.33 17.26 -58.35
CA ASN A 280 -34.76 16.10 -59.06
C ASN A 280 -34.58 16.26 -60.60
N ASN A 281 -34.80 17.45 -61.18
CA ASN A 281 -34.82 17.62 -62.66
C ASN A 281 -33.65 18.43 -63.26
N VAL A 282 -32.62 18.80 -62.50
CA VAL A 282 -31.52 19.67 -62.99
C VAL A 282 -30.25 18.90 -63.38
N LEU A 283 -30.07 17.64 -62.97
CA LEU A 283 -28.81 16.90 -63.20
C LEU A 283 -28.65 16.26 -64.60
N THR A 284 -29.73 16.09 -65.36
CA THR A 284 -29.71 15.26 -66.59
C THR A 284 -29.21 16.02 -67.84
N ALA A 285 -29.10 17.35 -67.80
CA ALA A 285 -28.78 18.16 -68.99
C ALA A 285 -27.27 18.34 -69.27
N ASN A 286 -26.39 18.18 -68.27
CA ASN A 286 -24.97 18.52 -68.40
C ASN A 286 -24.07 17.39 -68.95
N LEU A 287 -24.53 16.13 -68.97
CA LEU A 287 -23.73 14.99 -69.44
C LEU A 287 -23.76 14.76 -70.96
N LYS A 288 -24.61 15.49 -71.71
CA LYS A 288 -24.78 15.26 -73.16
C LYS A 288 -23.85 16.10 -74.06
N ARG A 289 -23.26 17.18 -73.54
CA ARG A 289 -22.40 18.11 -74.33
C ARG A 289 -20.94 17.69 -74.45
N GLU A 290 -20.43 16.87 -73.54
CA GLU A 290 -19.00 16.49 -73.53
C GLU A 290 -18.66 15.38 -74.55
N ASN A 291 -19.66 14.61 -75.01
CA ASN A 291 -19.46 13.40 -75.83
C ASN A 291 -19.36 13.66 -77.35
N GLU A 292 -19.77 14.85 -77.83
CA GLU A 292 -19.70 15.18 -79.27
C GLU A 292 -18.34 15.79 -79.67
N ARG A 293 -17.55 16.30 -78.71
CA ARG A 293 -16.28 16.99 -78.96
C ARG A 293 -15.10 16.05 -79.28
N ILE A 294 -15.16 14.79 -78.86
CA ILE A 294 -14.09 13.79 -79.06
C ILE A 294 -14.18 13.10 -80.45
N LYS A 295 -15.30 13.25 -81.15
CA LYS A 295 -15.54 12.57 -82.44
C LYS A 295 -14.90 13.29 -83.65
N ASP A 296 -14.58 14.58 -83.52
CA ASP A 296 -14.03 15.40 -84.62
C ASP A 296 -12.50 15.37 -84.74
N GLU A 297 -11.76 14.95 -83.70
CA GLU A 297 -10.29 14.91 -83.73
C GLU A 297 -9.71 13.64 -84.41
N TYR A 298 -10.51 12.58 -84.57
CA TYR A 298 -10.09 11.33 -85.21
C TYR A 298 -10.09 11.38 -86.76
N SER A 299 -10.81 12.34 -87.36
CA SER A 299 -10.94 12.49 -88.82
C SER A 299 -9.71 13.15 -89.49
N LYS A 300 -8.96 13.98 -88.76
CA LYS A 300 -7.86 14.79 -89.32
C LYS A 300 -6.51 14.08 -89.44
N LEU A 301 -6.33 12.92 -88.81
CA LEU A 301 -5.07 12.15 -88.86
C LEU A 301 -4.99 11.17 -90.06
N SER A 302 -6.11 10.87 -90.72
CA SER A 302 -6.18 9.88 -91.81
C SER A 302 -5.73 10.42 -93.19
N GLN A 303 -5.55 11.74 -93.34
CA GLN A 303 -5.25 12.41 -94.62
C GLN A 303 -3.75 12.73 -94.88
N SER A 304 -2.84 12.50 -93.94
CA SER A 304 -1.41 12.88 -94.10
C SER A 304 -0.45 11.76 -94.55
N ILE A 305 -0.94 10.56 -94.89
CA ILE A 305 -0.10 9.41 -95.31
C ILE A 305 -0.03 9.25 -96.86
N GLY A 306 -0.74 10.08 -97.63
CA GLY A 306 -0.86 9.95 -99.09
C GLY A 306 0.16 10.69 -99.97
N SER A 307 0.98 11.62 -99.46
CA SER A 307 1.73 12.59 -100.28
C SER A 307 3.26 12.38 -100.37
N LEU A 308 3.84 11.35 -99.74
CA LEU A 308 5.29 11.04 -99.83
C LEU A 308 5.64 9.94 -100.86
N ARG A 309 4.75 9.70 -101.83
CA ARG A 309 4.94 8.74 -102.94
C ARG A 309 5.37 9.36 -104.27
N LEU A 310 5.71 10.65 -104.30
CA LEU A 310 6.02 11.41 -105.52
C LEU A 310 7.48 11.89 -105.66
N GLU A 311 8.40 11.46 -104.80
CA GLU A 311 9.82 11.88 -104.82
C GLU A 311 10.81 10.75 -105.17
N LYS A 312 10.30 9.62 -105.69
CA LYS A 312 11.10 8.47 -106.15
C LYS A 312 11.29 8.42 -107.68
N LYS A 313 10.64 9.31 -108.43
CA LYS A 313 10.50 9.23 -109.90
C LYS A 313 11.39 10.21 -110.69
N ALA A 314 12.39 10.84 -110.05
CA ALA A 314 13.20 11.91 -110.64
C ALA A 314 14.72 11.61 -110.71
N LEU A 315 15.15 10.38 -110.43
CA LEU A 315 16.58 10.00 -110.40
C LEU A 315 16.95 8.83 -111.34
N GLU A 316 16.01 8.41 -112.20
CA GLU A 316 16.19 7.34 -113.19
C GLU A 316 16.54 7.84 -114.62
N GLU A 317 16.83 9.13 -114.83
CA GLU A 317 16.83 9.73 -116.17
C GLU A 317 18.15 10.39 -116.65
N GLN A 318 19.29 10.15 -115.98
CA GLN A 318 20.56 10.83 -116.32
C GLN A 318 21.84 9.98 -116.46
N TYR A 319 21.76 8.65 -116.54
CA TYR A 319 22.98 7.82 -116.70
C TYR A 319 23.06 6.97 -117.99
N SER A 320 22.04 7.02 -118.85
CA SER A 320 21.98 6.22 -120.10
C SER A 320 22.44 6.93 -121.38
N GLN A 321 23.23 8.02 -121.30
CA GLN A 321 23.49 8.88 -122.47
C GLN A 321 24.97 9.15 -122.84
N VAL A 322 25.93 8.30 -122.42
CA VAL A 322 27.36 8.51 -122.76
C VAL A 322 28.06 7.33 -123.47
N VAL A 323 27.43 6.15 -123.60
CA VAL A 323 28.13 4.94 -124.10
C VAL A 323 28.00 4.72 -125.62
N SER A 324 27.55 5.71 -126.40
CA SER A 324 27.21 5.53 -127.82
C SER A 324 28.00 6.39 -128.80
N SER A 325 29.29 6.67 -128.58
CA SER A 325 30.07 7.46 -129.54
C SER A 325 31.55 7.08 -129.61
N LEU A 326 31.86 6.33 -130.68
CA LEU A 326 33.03 6.48 -131.57
C LEU A 326 34.15 5.43 -131.51
N GLN A 327 34.07 4.53 -132.49
CA GLN A 327 35.14 3.73 -133.09
C GLN A 327 36.05 4.59 -133.99
N GLY A 328 37.29 4.14 -134.22
CA GLY A 328 37.81 4.01 -135.60
C GLY A 328 39.22 4.54 -135.93
N MET A 329 40.06 3.60 -136.41
CA MET A 329 41.09 3.72 -137.48
C MET A 329 42.48 4.31 -137.16
N ASP A 330 43.60 3.91 -137.78
CA ASP A 330 44.05 2.73 -138.56
C ASP A 330 45.57 2.91 -138.86
N SER A 331 46.29 1.80 -139.08
CA SER A 331 47.49 1.62 -139.92
C SER A 331 48.71 2.59 -139.94
N LEU A 332 49.90 2.06 -139.58
CA LEU A 332 51.20 2.26 -140.27
C LEU A 332 52.00 0.96 -140.13
N SER A 333 51.97 0.03 -141.09
CA SER A 333 52.70 0.06 -142.37
C SER A 333 54.22 0.17 -142.16
N LYS A 334 54.90 -0.95 -141.93
CA LYS A 334 55.71 -1.64 -142.95
C LYS A 334 56.73 -0.73 -143.66
N GLU A 335 57.91 -0.53 -143.07
CA GLU A 335 59.11 -0.17 -143.85
C GLU A 335 60.42 -0.35 -143.06
N ASN A 336 61.14 -1.45 -143.32
CA ASN A 336 62.62 -1.51 -143.49
C ASN A 336 63.20 -2.90 -143.18
N GLY A 337 62.86 -3.86 -144.03
CA GLY A 337 63.40 -5.22 -144.05
C GLY A 337 64.69 -5.39 -144.86
N PHE A 338 65.54 -4.38 -145.01
CA PHE A 338 66.69 -4.45 -145.94
C PHE A 338 68.09 -4.22 -145.34
N LEU A 339 68.24 -4.36 -144.01
CA LEU A 339 69.56 -4.49 -143.34
C LEU A 339 69.71 -5.82 -142.58
N LYS A 340 68.78 -6.74 -142.82
CA LYS A 340 68.62 -8.01 -142.11
C LYS A 340 69.60 -9.11 -142.59
N GLU A 341 70.16 -8.97 -143.78
CA GLU A 341 70.99 -10.03 -144.42
C GLU A 341 72.51 -9.81 -144.34
N GLN A 342 73.00 -8.65 -143.88
CA GLN A 342 74.45 -8.41 -143.75
C GLN A 342 75.01 -8.55 -142.32
N LEU A 343 74.15 -8.65 -141.30
CA LEU A 343 74.56 -8.88 -139.91
C LEU A 343 74.60 -10.38 -139.53
N GLU A 344 74.03 -11.26 -140.36
CA GLU A 344 73.74 -12.65 -140.02
C GLU A 344 74.99 -13.56 -140.05
N TYR A 345 76.06 -13.19 -140.77
CA TYR A 345 77.29 -14.00 -140.81
C TYR A 345 78.34 -13.62 -139.73
N SER A 346 78.29 -12.40 -139.19
CA SER A 346 79.14 -11.97 -138.05
C SER A 346 78.49 -12.24 -136.69
N ASN A 347 77.15 -12.39 -136.64
CA ASN A 347 76.41 -12.70 -135.41
C ASN A 347 76.51 -14.17 -134.99
N ILE A 348 76.81 -15.12 -135.88
CA ILE A 348 76.87 -16.55 -135.53
C ILE A 348 78.11 -16.91 -134.68
N GLN A 349 79.22 -16.16 -134.80
CA GLN A 349 80.42 -16.37 -133.98
C GLN A 349 80.33 -15.66 -132.61
N LYS A 350 79.82 -14.42 -132.55
CA LYS A 350 79.50 -13.75 -131.28
C LYS A 350 78.33 -14.42 -130.53
N SER A 351 77.38 -15.02 -131.24
CA SER A 351 76.26 -15.76 -130.66
C SER A 351 76.71 -16.93 -129.80
N LYS A 352 77.81 -17.64 -130.14
CA LYS A 352 78.27 -18.78 -129.33
C LYS A 352 78.96 -18.38 -128.02
N GLU A 353 79.71 -17.28 -128.00
CA GLU A 353 80.26 -16.70 -126.76
C GLU A 353 79.19 -15.98 -125.93
N ILE A 354 78.25 -15.28 -126.57
CA ILE A 354 77.09 -14.69 -125.89
C ILE A 354 76.19 -15.79 -125.30
N GLU A 355 75.94 -16.92 -125.99
CA GLU A 355 75.11 -18.00 -125.45
C GLU A 355 75.78 -18.68 -124.25
N ALA A 356 77.10 -18.79 -124.22
CA ALA A 356 77.84 -19.34 -123.07
C ALA A 356 77.79 -18.40 -121.86
N ILE A 357 78.03 -17.09 -122.05
CA ILE A 357 77.90 -16.07 -121.00
C ILE A 357 76.44 -15.95 -120.55
N LYS A 358 75.49 -15.96 -121.48
CA LYS A 358 74.05 -15.94 -121.22
C LYS A 358 73.64 -17.15 -120.38
N LYS A 359 74.12 -18.36 -120.67
CA LYS A 359 73.86 -19.54 -119.83
C LYS A 359 74.44 -19.40 -118.43
N GLU A 360 75.63 -18.81 -118.29
CA GLU A 360 76.23 -18.55 -116.97
C GLU A 360 75.45 -17.50 -116.17
N TYR A 361 75.03 -16.41 -116.81
CA TYR A 361 74.20 -15.37 -116.20
C TYR A 361 72.76 -15.84 -115.95
N GLU A 362 72.18 -16.70 -116.80
CA GLU A 362 70.88 -17.35 -116.58
C GLU A 362 70.95 -18.29 -115.38
N ASN A 363 72.04 -19.05 -115.24
CA ASN A 363 72.26 -19.88 -114.06
C ASN A 363 72.48 -19.04 -112.79
N LYS A 364 73.24 -17.93 -112.87
CA LYS A 364 73.39 -16.98 -111.75
C LYS A 364 72.07 -16.27 -111.42
N LEU A 365 71.27 -15.87 -112.42
CA LEU A 365 69.95 -15.28 -112.23
C LEU A 365 68.95 -16.28 -111.66
N ALA A 366 69.02 -17.55 -112.06
CA ALA A 366 68.19 -18.62 -111.50
C ALA A 366 68.61 -18.91 -110.05
N GLN A 367 69.91 -18.94 -109.74
CA GLN A 367 70.40 -19.09 -108.37
C GLN A 367 70.04 -17.89 -107.49
N LEU A 368 70.23 -16.66 -107.98
CA LEU A 368 69.85 -15.45 -107.27
C LEU A 368 68.33 -15.33 -107.12
N GLY A 369 67.56 -15.73 -108.14
CA GLY A 369 66.09 -15.79 -108.08
C GLY A 369 65.61 -16.82 -107.05
N ALA A 370 66.23 -18.00 -107.01
CA ALA A 370 65.96 -19.01 -105.99
C ALA A 370 66.34 -18.53 -104.58
N GLN A 371 67.47 -17.83 -104.42
CA GLN A 371 67.87 -17.21 -103.15
C GLN A 371 66.93 -16.08 -102.73
N LEU A 372 66.46 -15.25 -103.68
CA LEU A 372 65.47 -14.20 -103.43
C LEU A 372 64.13 -14.78 -102.99
N ILE A 373 63.66 -15.85 -103.64
CA ILE A 373 62.45 -16.57 -103.24
C ILE A 373 62.63 -17.16 -101.83
N GLN A 374 63.74 -17.85 -101.56
CA GLN A 374 64.00 -18.40 -100.22
C GLN A 374 64.11 -17.32 -99.15
N LEU A 375 64.70 -16.16 -99.44
CA LEU A 375 64.75 -15.04 -98.51
C LEU A 375 63.38 -14.38 -98.33
N HIS A 376 62.60 -14.25 -99.39
CA HIS A 376 61.24 -13.72 -99.33
C HIS A 376 60.33 -14.66 -98.54
N ASP A 377 60.42 -15.97 -98.74
CA ASP A 377 59.66 -16.96 -97.98
C ASP A 377 60.07 -16.97 -96.51
N ARG A 378 61.38 -16.83 -96.22
CA ARG A 378 61.88 -16.69 -94.85
C ARG A 378 61.43 -15.39 -94.18
N LEU A 379 61.40 -14.28 -94.91
CA LEU A 379 60.89 -12.99 -94.41
C LEU A 379 59.39 -13.07 -94.15
N ALA A 380 58.61 -13.60 -95.10
CA ALA A 380 57.17 -13.79 -94.94
C ALA A 380 56.86 -14.71 -93.75
N TYR A 381 57.59 -15.82 -93.60
CA TYR A 381 57.46 -16.70 -92.45
C TYR A 381 57.86 -16.01 -91.14
N ALA A 382 58.92 -15.21 -91.13
CA ALA A 382 59.35 -14.46 -89.95
C ALA A 382 58.33 -13.36 -89.55
N ASP A 383 57.73 -12.68 -90.53
CA ASP A 383 56.67 -11.69 -90.31
C ASP A 383 55.38 -12.37 -89.80
N GLU A 384 55.00 -13.52 -90.36
CA GLU A 384 53.87 -14.32 -89.89
C GLU A 384 54.09 -14.80 -88.44
N GLN A 385 55.27 -15.32 -88.11
CA GLN A 385 55.62 -15.71 -86.74
C GLN A 385 55.62 -14.52 -85.76
N LYS A 386 56.08 -13.35 -86.20
CA LYS A 386 56.06 -12.13 -85.40
C LYS A 386 54.62 -11.66 -85.15
N ASP A 387 53.76 -11.71 -86.16
CA ASP A 387 52.35 -11.33 -86.06
C ASP A 387 51.56 -12.31 -85.18
N GLU A 388 51.80 -13.63 -85.31
CA GLU A 388 51.26 -14.65 -84.40
C GLU A 388 51.67 -14.39 -82.95
N GLN A 389 52.95 -14.09 -82.71
CA GLN A 389 53.46 -13.79 -81.37
C GLN A 389 52.86 -12.49 -80.80
N LEU A 390 52.69 -11.47 -81.64
CA LEU A 390 52.03 -10.22 -81.25
C LEU A 390 50.55 -10.44 -80.93
N GLN A 391 49.84 -11.24 -81.73
CA GLN A 391 48.44 -11.58 -81.50
C GLN A 391 48.27 -12.36 -80.20
N LYS A 392 49.14 -13.35 -79.95
CA LYS A 392 49.16 -14.11 -78.70
C LYS A 392 49.42 -13.21 -77.49
N ASN A 393 50.44 -12.36 -77.55
CA ASN A 393 50.76 -11.41 -76.48
C ASN A 393 49.59 -10.43 -76.22
N ASN A 394 48.93 -9.95 -77.27
CA ASN A 394 47.78 -9.04 -77.15
C ASN A 394 46.56 -9.74 -76.55
N LEU A 395 46.33 -11.02 -76.90
CA LEU A 395 45.26 -11.83 -76.33
C LEU A 395 45.50 -12.08 -74.84
N GLU A 396 46.72 -12.45 -74.45
CA GLU A 396 47.10 -12.65 -73.03
C GLU A 396 46.89 -11.35 -72.23
N LYS A 397 47.39 -10.21 -72.74
CA LYS A 397 47.16 -8.90 -72.11
C LYS A 397 45.68 -8.55 -71.98
N SER A 398 44.88 -8.81 -73.02
CA SER A 398 43.43 -8.56 -73.00
C SER A 398 42.72 -9.41 -71.94
N GLN A 399 43.11 -10.67 -71.80
CA GLN A 399 42.58 -11.55 -70.76
C GLN A 399 42.95 -11.07 -69.35
N ASP A 400 44.18 -10.59 -69.15
CA ASP A 400 44.61 -10.05 -67.87
C ASP A 400 43.93 -8.72 -67.53
N ILE A 401 43.74 -7.84 -68.51
CA ILE A 401 42.92 -6.62 -68.35
C ILE A 401 41.50 -6.99 -67.92
N ALA A 402 40.86 -7.95 -68.59
CA ALA A 402 39.50 -8.39 -68.24
C ALA A 402 39.41 -8.99 -66.83
N LYS A 403 40.45 -9.70 -66.36
CA LYS A 403 40.52 -10.20 -64.97
C LYS A 403 40.66 -9.05 -63.97
N LEU A 404 41.52 -8.07 -64.26
CA LEU A 404 41.73 -6.91 -63.39
C LEU A 404 40.46 -6.04 -63.31
N GLU A 405 39.76 -5.84 -64.42
CA GLU A 405 38.48 -5.12 -64.45
C GLU A 405 37.44 -5.79 -63.56
N ARG A 406 37.31 -7.13 -63.65
CA ARG A 406 36.41 -7.88 -62.75
C ARG A 406 36.81 -7.71 -61.27
N GLN A 407 38.09 -7.77 -60.96
CA GLN A 407 38.56 -7.56 -59.58
C GLN A 407 38.29 -6.14 -59.08
N ILE A 408 38.40 -5.13 -59.95
CA ILE A 408 38.06 -3.74 -59.62
C ILE A 408 36.57 -3.62 -59.30
N ASP A 409 35.71 -4.22 -60.13
CA ASP A 409 34.25 -4.20 -59.91
C ASP A 409 33.86 -4.95 -58.63
N GLU A 410 34.45 -6.12 -58.37
CA GLU A 410 34.25 -6.86 -57.13
C GLU A 410 34.68 -6.05 -55.90
N ASN A 411 35.85 -5.41 -55.95
CA ASN A 411 36.34 -4.57 -54.86
C ASN A 411 35.48 -3.32 -54.66
N LYS A 412 34.98 -2.72 -55.74
CA LYS A 412 34.06 -1.58 -55.68
C LYS A 412 32.74 -1.98 -55.02
N ASN A 413 32.19 -3.14 -55.37
CA ASN A 413 30.98 -3.67 -54.75
C ASN A 413 31.20 -3.97 -53.26
N ARG A 414 32.33 -4.62 -52.91
CA ARG A 414 32.69 -4.84 -51.49
C ARG A 414 32.83 -3.54 -50.71
N SER A 415 33.46 -2.52 -51.29
CA SER A 415 33.59 -1.20 -50.66
C SER A 415 32.22 -0.55 -50.41
N LEU A 416 31.29 -0.70 -51.35
CA LEU A 416 29.93 -0.16 -51.24
C LEU A 416 29.12 -0.90 -50.16
N ASP A 417 29.30 -2.22 -50.04
CA ASP A 417 28.69 -3.01 -48.97
C ASP A 417 29.26 -2.63 -47.59
N TYR A 418 30.58 -2.44 -47.47
CA TYR A 418 31.19 -1.97 -46.23
C TYR A 418 30.70 -0.57 -45.84
N MET A 419 30.50 0.32 -46.81
CA MET A 419 29.96 1.66 -46.55
C MET A 419 28.52 1.59 -46.01
N LYS A 420 27.66 0.74 -46.60
CA LYS A 420 26.30 0.50 -46.08
C LYS A 420 26.31 -0.09 -44.67
N GLN A 421 27.23 -1.03 -44.39
CA GLN A 421 27.38 -1.60 -43.05
C GLN A 421 27.81 -0.53 -42.03
N LEU A 422 28.72 0.37 -42.39
CA LEU A 422 29.15 1.49 -41.54
C LEU A 422 28.00 2.47 -41.27
N GLU A 423 27.21 2.81 -42.29
CA GLU A 423 26.04 3.68 -42.13
C GLU A 423 25.00 3.05 -41.19
N ALA A 424 24.71 1.76 -41.37
CA ALA A 424 23.80 1.02 -40.49
C ALA A 424 24.32 0.96 -39.04
N LEU A 425 25.61 0.69 -38.85
CA LEU A 425 26.22 0.66 -37.53
C LEU A 425 26.21 2.04 -36.85
N ASN A 426 26.45 3.12 -37.61
CA ASN A 426 26.41 4.48 -37.09
C ASN A 426 24.98 4.91 -36.71
N ALA A 427 23.98 4.48 -37.48
CA ALA A 427 22.57 4.67 -37.13
C ALA A 427 22.22 3.93 -35.83
N GLN A 428 22.64 2.67 -35.69
CA GLN A 428 22.46 1.90 -34.45
C GLN A 428 23.16 2.58 -33.26
N PHE A 429 24.38 3.07 -33.44
CA PHE A 429 25.11 3.79 -32.40
C PHE A 429 24.37 5.06 -31.95
N THR A 430 23.84 5.84 -32.91
CA THR A 430 23.08 7.05 -32.63
C THR A 430 21.77 6.73 -31.88
N GLN A 431 21.08 5.66 -32.27
CA GLN A 431 19.87 5.21 -31.59
C GLN A 431 20.15 4.75 -30.16
N LEU A 432 21.18 3.92 -29.96
CA LEU A 432 21.60 3.46 -28.63
C LEU A 432 22.03 4.62 -27.74
N LYS A 433 22.75 5.60 -28.30
CA LYS A 433 23.14 6.82 -27.56
C LYS A 433 21.91 7.59 -27.08
N SER A 434 20.94 7.84 -27.96
CA SER A 434 19.69 8.52 -27.58
C SER A 434 18.88 7.73 -26.55
N GLN A 435 18.80 6.41 -26.70
CA GLN A 435 18.11 5.56 -25.73
C GLN A 435 18.77 5.63 -24.35
N ARG A 436 20.11 5.53 -24.28
CA ARG A 436 20.87 5.66 -23.04
C ARG A 436 20.66 7.02 -22.38
N GLU A 437 20.65 8.11 -23.15
CA GLU A 437 20.41 9.46 -22.61
C GLU A 437 19.00 9.61 -22.02
N LYS A 438 17.98 9.03 -22.68
CA LYS A 438 16.60 9.00 -22.14
C LYS A 438 16.52 8.21 -20.83
N GLU A 439 17.10 7.01 -20.80
CA GLU A 439 17.13 6.16 -19.60
C GLU A 439 17.86 6.87 -18.44
N LEU A 440 18.98 7.54 -18.72
CA LEU A 440 19.74 8.27 -17.71
C LEU A 440 18.95 9.45 -17.13
N THR A 441 18.25 10.19 -17.98
CA THR A 441 17.40 11.32 -17.55
C THR A 441 16.23 10.83 -16.70
N GLN A 442 15.60 9.71 -17.09
CA GLN A 442 14.50 9.11 -16.34
C GLN A 442 14.93 8.58 -14.97
N LEU A 443 16.11 7.94 -14.90
CA LEU A 443 16.69 7.48 -13.63
C LEU A 443 17.06 8.66 -12.73
N GLN A 444 17.58 9.76 -13.29
CA GLN A 444 17.86 10.98 -12.53
C GLN A 444 16.58 11.57 -11.93
N SER A 445 15.50 11.72 -12.73
CA SER A 445 14.24 12.26 -12.22
C SER A 445 13.61 11.36 -11.15
N GLN A 446 13.68 10.04 -11.31
CA GLN A 446 13.21 9.09 -10.30
C GLN A 446 14.01 9.20 -9.00
N ASN A 447 15.33 9.38 -9.09
CA ASN A 447 16.18 9.53 -7.92
C ASN A 447 15.88 10.84 -7.18
N ASP A 448 15.67 11.94 -7.92
CA ASP A 448 15.28 13.23 -7.34
C ASP A 448 13.92 13.14 -6.62
N GLU A 449 12.94 12.46 -7.22
CA GLU A 449 11.62 12.24 -6.61
C GLU A 449 11.72 11.39 -5.32
N LEU A 450 12.48 10.30 -5.35
CA LEU A 450 12.75 9.48 -4.16
C LEU A 450 13.46 10.27 -3.06
N ASN A 451 14.39 11.15 -3.41
CA ASN A 451 15.07 12.02 -2.45
C ASN A 451 14.13 13.04 -1.80
N VAL A 452 13.17 13.58 -2.55
CA VAL A 452 12.11 14.44 -2.00
C VAL A 452 11.23 13.64 -1.03
N GLN A 453 10.77 12.45 -1.43
CA GLN A 453 9.97 11.58 -0.55
C GLN A 453 10.71 11.22 0.74
N LEU A 454 12.00 10.92 0.67
CA LEU A 454 12.84 10.66 1.84
C LEU A 454 12.92 11.86 2.78
N ARG A 455 13.08 13.08 2.24
CA ARG A 455 13.09 14.30 3.07
C ARG A 455 11.76 14.52 3.78
N ASP A 456 10.64 14.33 3.08
CA ASP A 456 9.31 14.51 3.64
C ASP A 456 9.01 13.48 4.74
N LEU A 457 9.30 12.19 4.49
CA LEU A 457 9.15 11.14 5.49
C LEU A 457 10.03 11.39 6.72
N ASN A 458 11.25 11.89 6.53
CA ASN A 458 12.13 12.20 7.65
C ASN A 458 11.64 13.42 8.46
N SER A 459 11.05 14.40 7.78
CA SER A 459 10.36 15.52 8.45
C SER A 459 9.16 15.03 9.27
N GLN A 460 8.30 14.18 8.70
CA GLN A 460 7.16 13.58 9.40
C GLN A 460 7.61 12.75 10.61
N ARG A 461 8.67 11.94 10.46
CA ARG A 461 9.29 11.19 11.57
C ARG A 461 9.69 12.13 12.70
N ASN A 462 10.34 13.25 12.40
CA ASN A 462 10.78 14.21 13.42
C ASN A 462 9.60 14.86 14.15
N VAL A 463 8.50 15.15 13.44
CA VAL A 463 7.26 15.64 14.07
C VAL A 463 6.69 14.60 15.02
N LEU A 464 6.58 13.34 14.59
CA LEU A 464 6.07 12.24 15.44
C LEU A 464 6.95 11.99 16.67
N VAL A 465 8.28 12.06 16.53
CA VAL A 465 9.21 11.94 17.66
C VAL A 465 8.97 13.05 18.68
N ARG A 466 8.81 14.30 18.25
CA ARG A 466 8.49 15.42 19.15
C ARG A 466 7.14 15.23 19.83
N GLN A 467 6.12 14.78 19.09
CA GLN A 467 4.80 14.48 19.66
C GLN A 467 4.88 13.39 20.73
N ASN A 468 5.62 12.31 20.48
CA ASN A 468 5.84 11.26 21.47
C ASN A 468 6.58 11.75 22.72
N GLN A 469 7.57 12.63 22.58
CA GLN A 469 8.24 13.25 23.73
C GLN A 469 7.27 14.08 24.58
N VAL A 470 6.42 14.89 23.94
CA VAL A 470 5.38 15.66 24.64
C VAL A 470 4.36 14.73 25.33
N LEU A 471 3.98 13.64 24.68
CA LEU A 471 3.04 12.67 25.26
C LEU A 471 3.65 11.96 26.48
N ALA A 472 4.93 11.58 26.40
CA ALA A 472 5.66 10.97 27.51
C ALA A 472 5.75 11.93 28.72
N GLN A 473 6.03 13.22 28.49
CA GLN A 473 6.01 14.23 29.55
C GLN A 473 4.62 14.40 30.17
N LYS A 474 3.55 14.44 29.36
CA LYS A 474 2.18 14.49 29.87
C LYS A 474 1.85 13.27 30.73
N TYR A 475 2.27 12.08 30.31
CA TYR A 475 2.07 10.85 31.07
C TYR A 475 2.80 10.89 32.41
N GLN A 476 4.06 11.33 32.42
CA GLN A 476 4.84 11.49 33.64
C GLN A 476 4.18 12.48 34.62
N ASN A 477 3.72 13.63 34.13
CA ASN A 477 3.02 14.60 34.96
C ASN A 477 1.72 14.02 35.56
N VAL A 478 0.94 13.27 34.78
CA VAL A 478 -0.27 12.58 35.26
C VAL A 478 0.07 11.54 36.33
N GLN A 479 1.16 10.80 36.15
CA GLN A 479 1.65 9.84 37.13
C GLN A 479 2.02 10.53 38.45
N GLU A 480 2.74 11.65 38.39
CA GLU A 480 3.09 12.45 39.58
C GLU A 480 1.84 12.99 40.29
N TYR A 481 0.82 13.45 39.54
CA TYR A 481 -0.47 13.84 40.10
C TYR A 481 -1.18 12.67 40.79
N TYR A 482 -1.15 11.48 40.18
CA TYR A 482 -1.75 10.27 40.75
C TYR A 482 -1.06 9.88 42.07
N ASP A 483 0.26 9.87 42.10
CA ASP A 483 1.04 9.53 43.29
C ASP A 483 0.78 10.52 44.43
N LYS A 484 0.69 11.82 44.11
CA LYS A 484 0.34 12.86 45.08
C LYS A 484 -1.08 12.66 45.64
N LEU A 485 -2.06 12.44 44.77
CA LEU A 485 -3.45 12.20 45.19
C LEU A 485 -3.55 10.94 46.06
N ASN A 486 -2.81 9.89 45.73
CA ASN A 486 -2.77 8.66 46.51
C ASN A 486 -2.16 8.89 47.91
N SER A 487 -1.12 9.73 48.00
CA SER A 487 -0.56 10.16 49.28
C SER A 487 -1.58 10.94 50.12
N GLU A 488 -2.31 11.88 49.52
CA GLU A 488 -3.37 12.65 50.19
C GLU A 488 -4.51 11.76 50.70
N ILE A 489 -4.91 10.75 49.92
CA ILE A 489 -5.91 9.73 50.32
C ILE A 489 -5.43 8.97 51.55
N ASN A 490 -4.17 8.51 51.58
CA ASN A 490 -3.63 7.76 52.72
C ASN A 490 -3.54 8.63 53.97
N GLN A 491 -3.09 9.87 53.84
CA GLN A 491 -3.05 10.82 54.95
C GLN A 491 -4.46 11.08 55.52
N THR A 492 -5.45 11.24 54.65
CA THR A 492 -6.85 11.43 55.07
C THR A 492 -7.40 10.18 55.78
N LYS A 493 -7.06 8.98 55.30
CA LYS A 493 -7.44 7.73 55.97
C LYS A 493 -6.83 7.61 57.37
N GLU A 494 -5.55 7.95 57.51
CA GLU A 494 -4.88 7.95 58.82
C GLU A 494 -5.51 8.95 59.78
N GLN A 495 -5.80 10.17 59.32
CA GLN A 495 -6.53 11.18 60.11
C GLN A 495 -7.91 10.68 60.53
N SER A 496 -8.67 10.06 59.62
CA SER A 496 -9.98 9.51 59.94
C SER A 496 -9.90 8.38 60.97
N ALA A 497 -8.90 7.51 60.89
CA ALA A 497 -8.68 6.45 61.87
C ALA A 497 -8.31 7.03 63.24
N GLU A 498 -7.53 8.10 63.28
CA GLU A 498 -7.16 8.79 64.51
C GLU A 498 -8.37 9.44 65.18
N TYR A 499 -9.21 10.15 64.42
CA TYR A 499 -10.47 10.70 64.96
C TYR A 499 -11.41 9.61 65.47
N ALA A 500 -11.44 8.43 64.82
CA ALA A 500 -12.22 7.30 65.31
C ALA A 500 -11.71 6.78 66.67
N ARG A 501 -10.40 6.67 66.85
CA ARG A 501 -9.78 6.29 68.14
C ARG A 501 -10.07 7.32 69.23
N GLN A 502 -9.88 8.60 68.93
CA GLN A 502 -10.20 9.67 69.88
C GLN A 502 -11.66 9.59 70.30
N ARG A 503 -12.60 9.40 69.36
CA ARG A 503 -14.02 9.25 69.68
C ARG A 503 -14.27 8.06 70.64
N GLU A 504 -13.64 6.91 70.39
CA GLU A 504 -13.75 5.76 71.30
C GLU A 504 -13.23 6.07 72.70
N GLU A 505 -12.11 6.79 72.80
CA GLU A 505 -11.54 7.24 74.07
C GLU A 505 -12.50 8.17 74.83
N TRP A 506 -13.04 9.20 74.16
CA TRP A 506 -14.04 10.11 74.75
C TRP A 506 -15.30 9.37 75.21
N VAL A 507 -15.77 8.39 74.44
CA VAL A 507 -16.91 7.53 74.84
C VAL A 507 -16.56 6.71 76.08
N GLY A 508 -15.34 6.19 76.19
CA GLY A 508 -14.83 5.52 77.38
C GLY A 508 -14.81 6.44 78.60
N GLN A 509 -14.31 7.67 78.43
CA GLN A 509 -14.30 8.69 79.49
C GLN A 509 -15.72 9.04 79.96
N LEU A 510 -16.67 9.21 79.03
CA LEU A 510 -18.08 9.47 79.36
C LEU A 510 -18.69 8.33 80.18
N LYS A 511 -18.46 7.07 79.80
CA LYS A 511 -18.96 5.91 80.59
C LYS A 511 -18.40 5.88 82.01
N ASN A 512 -17.14 6.25 82.18
CA ASN A 512 -16.53 6.34 83.50
C ASN A 512 -17.17 7.46 84.33
N LEU A 513 -17.34 8.65 83.75
CA LEU A 513 -18.04 9.77 84.39
C LEU A 513 -19.49 9.44 84.75
N ASP A 514 -20.23 8.76 83.88
CA ASP A 514 -21.59 8.28 84.16
C ASP A 514 -21.61 7.31 85.35
N SER A 515 -20.64 6.40 85.41
CA SER A 515 -20.50 5.46 86.53
C SER A 515 -20.16 6.18 87.85
N GLN A 516 -19.30 7.20 87.80
CA GLN A 516 -18.98 8.06 88.94
C GLN A 516 -20.22 8.85 89.40
N LEU A 517 -20.97 9.44 88.47
CA LEU A 517 -22.23 10.14 88.76
C LEU A 517 -23.26 9.20 89.41
N ALA A 518 -23.40 7.97 88.92
CA ALA A 518 -24.30 6.98 89.50
C ALA A 518 -23.90 6.64 90.95
N SER A 519 -22.60 6.45 91.21
CA SER A 519 -22.07 6.21 92.56
C SER A 519 -22.33 7.40 93.49
N LEU A 520 -22.08 8.63 93.03
CA LEU A 520 -22.34 9.84 93.80
C LEU A 520 -23.83 10.03 94.10
N ARG A 521 -24.72 9.74 93.15
CA ARG A 521 -26.18 9.73 93.39
C ARG A 521 -26.56 8.73 94.48
N GLN A 522 -26.03 7.51 94.41
CA GLN A 522 -26.28 6.50 95.44
C GLN A 522 -25.77 6.94 96.82
N GLN A 523 -24.60 7.59 96.89
CA GLN A 523 -24.09 8.17 98.14
C GLN A 523 -25.00 9.30 98.66
N THR A 524 -25.49 10.16 97.76
CA THR A 524 -26.41 11.25 98.10
C THR A 524 -27.72 10.71 98.67
N ASP A 525 -28.32 9.71 98.02
CA ASP A 525 -29.55 9.05 98.51
C ASP A 525 -29.35 8.40 99.89
N ALA A 526 -28.20 7.75 100.10
CA ALA A 526 -27.85 7.15 101.40
C ALA A 526 -27.67 8.22 102.48
N SER A 527 -27.01 9.33 102.15
CA SER A 527 -26.86 10.47 103.05
C SER A 527 -28.20 11.13 103.36
N GLU A 528 -29.11 11.23 102.40
CA GLU A 528 -30.43 11.82 102.61
C GLU A 528 -31.33 10.93 103.49
N LYS A 529 -31.28 9.61 103.29
CA LYS A 529 -31.91 8.65 104.22
C LYS A 529 -31.34 8.78 105.62
N SER A 530 -30.02 8.88 105.76
CA SER A 530 -29.36 9.05 107.05
C SER A 530 -29.76 10.38 107.73
N ARG A 531 -29.83 11.48 106.96
CA ARG A 531 -30.32 12.78 107.44
C ARG A 531 -31.76 12.67 107.96
N LYS A 532 -32.64 11.99 107.22
CA LYS A 532 -34.04 11.81 107.62
C LYS A 532 -34.17 11.01 108.91
N ILE A 533 -33.40 9.92 109.05
CA ILE A 533 -33.35 9.13 110.29
C ILE A 533 -32.92 10.02 111.47
N LEU A 534 -31.84 10.79 111.31
CA LEU A 534 -31.36 11.71 112.34
C LEU A 534 -32.38 12.82 112.66
N GLU A 535 -33.12 13.30 111.65
CA GLU A 535 -34.18 14.29 111.84
C GLU A 535 -35.36 13.71 112.63
N ASP A 536 -35.81 12.50 112.29
CA ASP A 536 -36.84 11.77 113.02
C ASP A 536 -36.40 11.50 114.48
N GLU A 537 -35.18 11.02 114.70
CA GLU A 537 -34.59 10.84 116.04
C GLU A 537 -34.57 12.15 116.84
N ASN A 538 -34.18 13.27 116.21
CA ASN A 538 -34.16 14.58 116.86
C ASN A 538 -35.58 15.06 117.24
N THR A 539 -36.59 14.80 116.39
CA THR A 539 -37.99 15.09 116.75
C THR A 539 -38.48 14.23 117.92
N ALA A 540 -38.10 12.94 117.95
CA ALA A 540 -38.40 12.04 119.05
C ALA A 540 -37.77 12.55 120.36
N ILE A 541 -36.46 12.86 120.35
CA ILE A 541 -35.74 13.43 121.50
C ILE A 541 -36.38 14.75 121.96
N LYS A 542 -36.79 15.63 121.06
CA LYS A 542 -37.50 16.88 121.42
C LYS A 542 -38.83 16.59 122.13
N SER A 543 -39.60 15.61 121.67
CA SER A 543 -40.86 15.24 122.31
C SER A 543 -40.65 14.57 123.67
N GLU A 544 -39.63 13.72 123.81
CA GLU A 544 -39.21 13.17 125.11
C GLU A 544 -38.76 14.25 126.08
N ARG A 545 -37.92 15.20 125.63
CA ARG A 545 -37.50 16.36 126.43
C ARG A 545 -38.69 17.17 126.92
N LYS A 546 -39.68 17.42 126.06
CA LYS A 546 -40.91 18.11 126.45
C LYS A 546 -41.68 17.33 127.51
N ASN A 547 -41.90 16.02 127.30
CA ASN A 547 -42.56 15.15 128.28
C ASN A 547 -41.82 15.15 129.64
N LEU A 548 -40.49 15.08 129.62
CA LEU A 548 -39.67 15.13 130.83
C LEU A 548 -39.80 16.50 131.52
N ALA A 549 -39.79 17.60 130.77
CA ALA A 549 -40.00 18.94 131.32
C ALA A 549 -41.40 19.09 131.94
N ASP A 550 -42.44 18.58 131.29
CA ASP A 550 -43.81 18.58 131.83
C ASP A 550 -43.91 17.74 133.12
N LYS A 551 -43.29 16.55 133.15
CA LYS A 551 -43.17 15.75 134.38
C LYS A 551 -42.43 16.48 135.49
N LEU A 552 -41.34 17.16 135.15
CA LEU A 552 -40.53 17.92 136.10
C LEU A 552 -41.34 19.08 136.69
N LYS A 553 -42.12 19.78 135.87
CA LYS A 553 -43.06 20.81 136.33
C LYS A 553 -44.12 20.27 137.29
N VAL A 554 -44.72 19.11 137.00
CA VAL A 554 -45.66 18.45 137.91
C VAL A 554 -44.98 18.08 139.23
N TYR A 555 -43.75 17.58 139.19
CA TYR A 555 -42.98 17.32 140.41
C TYR A 555 -42.69 18.61 141.19
N GLU A 556 -42.30 19.71 140.53
CA GLU A 556 -42.09 21.02 141.16
C GLU A 556 -43.36 21.54 141.84
N GLU A 557 -44.52 21.45 141.16
CA GLU A 557 -45.83 21.82 141.71
C GLU A 557 -46.21 20.95 142.92
N SER A 558 -46.00 19.63 142.83
CA SER A 558 -46.21 18.71 143.96
C SER A 558 -45.30 19.03 145.15
N LEU A 559 -44.04 19.38 144.88
CA LEU A 559 -43.08 19.76 145.92
C LEU A 559 -43.46 21.09 146.58
N ALA A 560 -43.97 22.05 145.81
CA ALA A 560 -44.53 23.30 146.33
C ALA A 560 -45.77 23.05 147.20
N GLN A 561 -46.68 22.16 146.78
CA GLN A 561 -47.84 21.75 147.58
C GLN A 561 -47.43 21.07 148.88
N LEU A 562 -46.46 20.16 148.85
CA LEU A 562 -45.91 19.53 150.04
C LEU A 562 -45.28 20.55 150.99
N LYS A 563 -44.63 21.59 150.46
CA LYS A 563 -44.08 22.69 151.26
C LYS A 563 -45.19 23.49 151.93
N ILE A 564 -46.26 23.82 151.23
CA ILE A 564 -47.46 24.47 151.80
C ILE A 564 -48.09 23.59 152.89
N GLN A 565 -48.23 22.28 152.65
CA GLN A 565 -48.73 21.34 153.66
C GLN A 565 -47.83 21.30 154.90
N LYS A 566 -46.52 21.27 154.70
CA LYS A 566 -45.54 21.30 155.79
C LYS A 566 -45.68 22.57 156.61
N ASP A 567 -45.77 23.73 155.96
CA ASP A 567 -45.92 25.03 156.63
C ASP A 567 -47.28 25.11 157.37
N ALA A 568 -48.35 24.54 156.80
CA ALA A 568 -49.65 24.43 157.47
C ALA A 568 -49.62 23.50 158.69
N GLN A 569 -48.94 22.34 158.60
CA GLN A 569 -48.72 21.46 159.75
C GLN A 569 -47.87 22.12 160.83
N GLN A 570 -46.87 22.92 160.43
CA GLN A 570 -46.06 23.67 161.38
C GLN A 570 -46.89 24.74 162.10
N ALA A 571 -47.70 25.50 161.37
CA ALA A 571 -48.64 26.47 161.95
C ALA A 571 -49.66 25.80 162.89
N GLN A 572 -50.13 24.59 162.55
CA GLN A 572 -51.01 23.81 163.41
C GLN A 572 -50.32 23.39 164.71
N LYS A 573 -49.07 22.93 164.66
CA LYS A 573 -48.27 22.63 165.86
C LYS A 573 -48.02 23.88 166.71
N ASP A 574 -47.74 25.02 166.09
CA ASP A 574 -47.54 26.28 166.81
C ASP A 574 -48.84 26.75 167.50
N ALA A 575 -50.00 26.51 166.88
CA ALA A 575 -51.30 26.76 167.49
C ALA A 575 -51.61 25.82 168.68
N GLU A 576 -51.25 24.53 168.58
CA GLU A 576 -51.34 23.58 169.69
C GLU A 576 -50.42 23.95 170.86
N LEU A 577 -49.18 24.36 170.56
CA LEU A 577 -48.25 24.89 171.56
C LEU A 577 -48.81 26.12 172.29
N LYS A 578 -49.45 27.03 171.54
CA LYS A 578 -50.12 28.19 172.12
C LYS A 578 -51.28 27.79 173.02
N SER A 579 -52.13 26.85 172.58
CA SER A 579 -53.23 26.31 173.39
C SER A 579 -52.74 25.63 174.68
N LEU A 580 -51.65 24.87 174.62
CA LEU A 580 -51.02 24.26 175.79
C LEU A 580 -50.43 25.32 176.73
N SER A 581 -49.82 26.36 176.19
CA SER A 581 -49.33 27.51 176.97
C SER A 581 -50.46 28.24 177.69
N ASP A 582 -51.61 28.44 177.03
CA ASP A 582 -52.78 29.09 177.63
C ASP A 582 -53.41 28.24 178.75
N LYS A 583 -53.42 26.91 178.59
CA LYS A 583 -53.82 25.96 179.66
C LYS A 583 -52.85 25.96 180.85
N LEU A 584 -51.56 26.16 180.59
CA LEU A 584 -50.54 26.24 181.63
C LEU A 584 -50.71 27.53 182.44
N ALA A 585 -51.03 28.65 181.78
CA ALA A 585 -51.34 29.92 182.44
C ALA A 585 -52.62 29.84 183.30
N SER A 586 -53.65 29.11 182.87
CA SER A 586 -54.89 28.97 183.66
C SER A 586 -54.67 28.12 184.93
N THR A 587 -53.90 27.04 184.84
CA THR A 587 -53.57 26.18 185.99
C THR A 587 -52.68 26.88 187.01
N GLN A 588 -51.81 27.80 186.56
CA GLN A 588 -50.98 28.63 187.44
C GLN A 588 -51.81 29.66 188.22
N LYS A 589 -52.93 30.13 187.65
CA LYS A 589 -53.89 31.01 188.32
C LYS A 589 -54.70 30.27 189.39
N ASP A 590 -55.13 29.03 189.12
CA ASP A 590 -55.85 28.19 190.08
C ASP A 590 -54.99 27.80 191.30
N LEU A 591 -53.67 27.72 191.12
CA LEU A 591 -52.71 27.49 192.20
C LEU A 591 -52.60 28.69 193.16
N SER A 592 -52.61 29.92 192.62
CA SER A 592 -52.53 31.15 193.41
C SER A 592 -53.79 31.39 194.26
N GLY A 593 -54.98 31.08 193.74
CA GLY A 593 -56.23 31.17 194.51
C GLY A 593 -56.31 30.19 195.68
N SER A 594 -55.63 29.05 195.58
CA SER A 594 -55.59 28.04 196.65
C SER A 594 -54.65 28.44 197.79
N GLN A 595 -53.62 29.26 197.53
CA GLN A 595 -52.69 29.77 198.55
C GLN A 595 -53.26 30.92 199.39
N ASP A 596 -54.14 31.74 198.82
CA ASP A 596 -54.80 32.85 199.53
C ASP A 596 -55.86 32.36 200.55
N LEU A 597 -56.54 31.25 200.26
CA LEU A 597 -57.54 30.67 201.15
C LEU A 597 -56.90 30.03 202.41
N ILE A 598 -55.72 29.43 202.26
CA ILE A 598 -54.96 28.87 203.38
C ILE A 598 -54.46 29.99 204.32
N SER A 599 -54.13 31.16 203.77
CA SER A 599 -53.65 32.31 204.55
C SER A 599 -54.75 32.94 205.41
N ARG A 600 -56.02 32.92 204.98
CA ARG A 600 -57.15 33.47 205.75
C ARG A 600 -57.62 32.55 206.91
N LEU A 601 -57.37 31.25 206.83
CA LEU A 601 -57.76 30.31 207.89
C LEU A 601 -56.87 30.37 209.14
N ASN A 602 -55.69 31.00 209.07
CA ASN A 602 -54.73 31.04 210.19
C ASN A 602 -54.78 32.32 211.04
N GLN A 603 -55.58 33.33 210.70
CA GLN A 603 -55.49 34.64 211.37
C GLN A 603 -56.60 34.94 212.40
N ASP A 604 -57.78 34.33 212.33
CA ASP A 604 -58.88 34.67 213.26
C ASP A 604 -59.04 33.69 214.44
N LYS A 605 -57.99 32.93 214.76
CA LYS A 605 -57.96 32.02 215.93
C LYS A 605 -57.55 32.72 217.24
N ASP A 606 -57.20 34.02 217.23
CA ASP A 606 -56.57 34.71 218.36
C ASP A 606 -57.27 35.97 218.92
N THR A 607 -58.54 36.28 218.58
CA THR A 607 -59.31 37.30 219.35
C THR A 607 -60.81 37.00 219.44
N LEU A 608 -61.22 36.55 220.64
CA LEU A 608 -62.55 36.15 221.15
C LEU A 608 -63.09 34.81 220.62
#